data_AF-A0A840RV42-F1
#
_entry.id   AF-A0A840RV42-F1
#
_cell.length_a   1.000
_cell.length_b   1.000
_cell.length_c   1.000
_cell.angle_alpha   90.00
_cell.angle_beta   90.00
_cell.angle_gamma   90.00
#
_symmetry.space_group_name_H-M   'P 1'
#
loop_
_entity.id
_entity.type
_entity.pdbx_description
1 polymer ?
#
loop_
_entity_poly.entity_id
_entity_poly.type
_entity_poly.pdbx_seq_one_letter_code
_entity_poly.pdbx_strand_id
1 'polypeptide(L)' 'RIQRILTQKRHDKNKLYALHAPQVECISKGKGKARKPFEFGVKLSIVSTHKEGLVIGARSMPGNPYDDHTL' A
#
# COMPACT_ATOMS: atom_id res chain seq x y z
N ARG A 1 4.93 -5.85 17.31
CA ARG A 1 4.86 -6.16 15.84
C ARG A 1 5.24 -7.60 15.53
N ILE A 2 6.42 -8.06 15.96
CA ILE A 2 6.91 -9.43 15.73
C ILE A 2 5.92 -10.49 16.21
N GLN A 3 5.39 -10.32 17.43
CA GLN A 3 4.37 -11.21 17.98
C GLN A 3 3.14 -11.36 17.07
N ARG A 4 2.70 -10.28 16.39
CA ARG A 4 1.54 -10.31 15.48
C ARG A 4 1.79 -11.12 14.21
N ILE A 5 3.02 -11.12 13.70
CA ILE A 5 3.42 -11.96 12.55
C ILE A 5 3.47 -13.44 12.96
N LEU A 6 3.90 -13.71 14.19
CA LEU A 6 3.99 -15.07 14.71
C LEU A 6 2.61 -15.66 15.05
N THR A 7 1.67 -14.83 15.51
CA THR A 7 0.36 -15.31 16.00
C THR A 7 -0.77 -15.22 14.97
N GLN A 8 -0.60 -14.50 13.85
CA GLN A 8 -1.67 -14.33 12.86
C GLN A 8 -2.05 -15.65 12.16
N LYS A 9 -3.35 -15.89 12.01
CA LYS A 9 -3.92 -17.09 11.37
C LYS A 9 -4.38 -16.81 9.93
N ARG A 10 -4.67 -17.87 9.17
CA ARG A 10 -5.04 -17.78 7.75
C ARG A 10 -6.30 -16.93 7.48
N HIS A 11 -7.22 -16.80 8.42
CA HIS A 11 -8.48 -16.07 8.23
C HIS A 11 -8.56 -14.74 9.00
N ASP A 12 -7.46 -14.31 9.62
CA ASP A 12 -7.43 -13.05 10.35
C ASP A 12 -7.55 -11.85 9.40
N LYS A 13 -8.23 -10.80 9.88
CA LYS A 13 -8.34 -9.51 9.18
C LYS A 13 -7.11 -8.62 9.50
N ASN A 14 -6.80 -7.66 8.64
CA ASN A 14 -5.71 -6.68 8.84
C ASN A 14 -4.33 -7.31 9.10
N LYS A 15 -4.00 -8.34 8.30
CA LYS A 15 -2.74 -9.07 8.41
C LYS A 15 -1.54 -8.19 8.14
N LEU A 16 -0.46 -8.49 8.85
CA LEU A 16 0.83 -7.84 8.60
C LEU A 16 1.58 -8.68 7.56
N TYR A 17 1.74 -8.12 6.37
CA TYR A 17 2.41 -8.80 5.24
C TYR A 17 3.91 -8.48 5.16
N ALA A 18 4.34 -7.32 5.65
CA ALA A 18 5.74 -6.90 5.66
C ALA A 18 6.13 -6.29 7.01
N LEU A 19 7.29 -6.69 7.52
CA LEU A 19 7.83 -6.19 8.78
C LEU A 19 8.52 -4.81 8.60
N HIS A 20 9.14 -4.62 7.43
CA HIS A 20 9.93 -3.43 7.08
C HIS A 20 9.09 -2.26 6.53
N ALA A 21 7.89 -2.53 5.99
CA ALA A 21 7.05 -1.52 5.35
C ALA A 21 5.59 -1.61 5.85
N PRO A 22 5.31 -1.17 7.09
CA PRO A 22 4.00 -1.32 7.72
C PRO A 22 2.91 -0.41 7.14
N GLN A 23 3.29 0.67 6.47
CA GLN A 23 2.38 1.56 5.74
C GLN A 23 1.95 1.01 4.39
N VAL A 24 2.57 -0.08 3.92
CA VAL A 24 2.27 -0.70 2.64
C VAL A 24 1.10 -1.66 2.78
N GLU A 25 0.15 -1.54 1.86
CA GLU A 25 -1.01 -2.39 1.79
C GLU A 25 -0.80 -3.52 0.79
N CYS A 26 -1.41 -4.66 1.08
CA CYS A 26 -1.43 -5.80 0.18
C CYS A 26 -2.66 -5.69 -0.71
N ILE A 27 -2.44 -5.44 -2.01
CA ILE A 27 -3.48 -5.22 -3.00
C ILE A 27 -3.61 -6.51 -3.83
N SER A 28 -4.75 -7.19 -3.68
CA SER A 28 -5.04 -8.36 -4.50
C SER A 28 -5.46 -7.93 -5.91
N LYS A 29 -4.79 -8.44 -6.95
CA LYS A 29 -5.19 -8.22 -8.35
C LYS A 29 -6.39 -9.09 -8.74
N GLY A 30 -7.55 -8.74 -8.21
CA GLY A 30 -8.85 -9.33 -8.54
C GLY A 30 -9.30 -10.45 -7.60
N LYS A 31 -10.62 -10.56 -7.38
CA LYS A 31 -11.23 -11.63 -6.59
C LYS A 31 -10.89 -12.99 -7.23
N GLY A 32 -10.27 -13.89 -6.46
CA GLY A 32 -10.04 -15.29 -6.85
C GLY A 32 -8.84 -15.55 -7.76
N LYS A 33 -8.01 -14.56 -8.10
CA LYS A 33 -6.82 -14.78 -8.96
C LYS A 33 -5.62 -15.25 -8.14
N ALA A 34 -5.64 -16.51 -7.70
CA ALA A 34 -4.54 -17.16 -6.96
C ALA A 34 -3.21 -17.22 -7.73
N ARG A 35 -3.25 -17.07 -9.06
CA ARG A 35 -2.08 -17.14 -9.95
C ARG A 35 -1.45 -15.78 -10.25
N LYS A 36 -2.02 -14.67 -9.77
CA LYS A 36 -1.41 -13.35 -9.96
C LYS A 36 -0.64 -12.95 -8.69
N PRO A 37 0.61 -12.45 -8.82
CA PRO A 37 1.34 -11.90 -7.70
C PRO A 37 0.51 -10.83 -6.97
N PHE A 38 0.59 -10.82 -5.65
CA PHE A 38 0.07 -9.71 -4.86
C PHE A 38 0.93 -8.48 -5.12
N GLU A 39 0.29 -7.32 -5.20
CA GLU A 39 1.01 -6.06 -5.21
C GLU A 39 1.10 -5.51 -3.79
N PHE A 40 2.26 -4.97 -3.46
CA PHE A 40 2.52 -4.33 -2.18
C PHE A 40 2.84 -2.87 -2.47
N GLY A 41 1.92 -1.98 -2.15
CA GLY A 41 2.12 -0.54 -2.32
C GLY A 41 1.31 0.29 -1.33
N VAL A 42 1.67 1.56 -1.22
CA VAL A 42 0.82 2.59 -0.62
C VAL A 42 0.67 3.69 -1.65
N LYS A 43 -0.53 4.26 -1.75
CA LYS A 43 -0.76 5.41 -2.63
C LYS A 43 0.05 6.61 -2.14
N LEU A 44 0.52 7.42 -3.08
CA LEU A 44 1.33 8.60 -2.81
C LEU A 44 0.68 9.79 -3.54
N SER A 45 0.65 10.96 -2.89
CA SER A 45 0.39 12.25 -3.55
C SER A 45 1.73 12.96 -3.72
N ILE A 46 1.95 13.54 -4.90
CA ILE A 46 3.17 14.25 -5.29
C ILE A 46 2.74 15.61 -5.83
N VAL A 47 3.27 16.68 -5.22
CA VAL A 47 3.01 18.04 -5.65
C VAL A 47 4.26 18.56 -6.36
N SER A 48 4.11 18.90 -7.65
CA SER A 48 5.19 19.47 -8.47
C SER A 48 4.87 20.89 -8.94
N THR A 49 5.91 21.68 -9.18
CA THR A 49 5.76 23.01 -9.81
C THR A 49 5.39 22.86 -11.29
N HIS A 50 4.48 23.71 -11.75
CA HIS A 50 3.98 23.69 -13.12
C HIS A 50 5.05 23.91 -14.20
N LYS A 51 6.13 24.64 -13.89
CA LYS A 51 7.10 25.10 -14.90
C LYS A 51 8.36 24.25 -15.01
N GLU A 52 8.83 23.66 -13.92
CA GLU A 52 10.16 23.02 -13.88
C GLU A 52 10.12 21.58 -13.34
N GLY A 53 8.93 21.06 -13.00
CA GLY A 53 8.79 19.68 -12.50
C GLY A 53 9.45 19.46 -11.13
N LEU A 54 9.75 20.54 -10.40
CA LEU A 54 10.34 20.45 -9.07
C LEU A 54 9.30 19.88 -8.11
N VAL A 55 9.60 18.75 -7.50
CA VAL A 55 8.76 18.13 -6.45
C VAL A 55 8.91 18.94 -5.17
N ILE A 56 7.85 19.62 -4.75
CA ILE A 56 7.82 20.41 -3.52
C ILE A 56 7.38 19.54 -2.34
N GLY A 57 6.63 18.47 -2.60
CA GLY A 57 6.16 17.59 -1.55
C GLY A 57 5.73 16.23 -2.06
N ALA A 58 5.90 15.23 -1.21
CA ALA A 58 5.35 13.91 -1.40
C ALA A 58 4.77 13.43 -0.06
N ARG A 59 3.59 12.82 -0.11
CA ARG A 59 2.92 12.28 1.09
C ARG A 59 2.31 10.92 0.81
N SER A 60 2.53 9.98 1.73
CA SER A 60 1.86 8.68 1.67
C SER A 60 0.40 8.77 2.11
N MET A 61 -0.45 8.01 1.45
CA MET A 61 -1.90 7.93 1.65
C MET A 61 -2.30 6.49 2.00
N PRO A 62 -2.05 6.06 3.24
CA PRO A 62 -2.52 4.75 3.72
C PRO A 62 -4.06 4.74 3.80
N GLY A 63 -4.66 3.58 3.56
CA GLY A 63 -6.11 3.35 3.61
C GLY A 63 -6.84 3.57 2.28
N ASN A 64 -6.14 3.94 1.20
CA ASN A 64 -6.74 4.16 -0.12
C ASN A 64 -6.19 3.17 -1.17
N PRO A 65 -6.67 1.92 -1.18
CA PRO A 65 -6.18 0.87 -2.07
C PRO A 65 -6.65 1.02 -3.53
N TYR A 66 -7.55 1.97 -3.81
CA TYR A 66 -8.03 2.27 -5.16
C TYR A 66 -7.20 3.37 -5.81
N ASP A 67 -6.74 3.08 -7.01
CA ASP A 67 -6.00 4.00 -7.87
C ASP A 67 -6.95 4.96 -8.58
N ASP A 68 -7.58 5.84 -7.81
CA ASP A 68 -8.34 6.98 -8.32
C ASP A 68 -7.49 8.27 -8.32
N HIS A 69 -7.93 9.34 -8.96
CA HIS A 69 -7.13 10.57 -9.07
C HIS A 69 -6.99 11.20 -7.69
N THR A 70 -5.74 11.40 -7.25
CA THR A 70 -5.45 12.14 -6.02
C THR A 70 -4.58 13.33 -6.37
N LEU A 71 -4.97 14.51 -5.90
CA LEU A 71 -4.25 15.78 -6.09
C LEU A 71 -3.02 15.85 -5.17
#